data_AF-A0A1H7U2L9-F1
#
_entry.id   AF-A0A1H7U2L9-F1
#
_cell.length_a   1.000
_cell.length_b   1.000
_cell.length_c   1.000
_cell.angle_alpha   90.00
_cell.angle_beta   90.00
_cell.angle_gamma   90.00
#
_symmetry.space_group_name_H-M   'P 1'
#
loop_
_entity.id
_entity.type
_entity.pdbx_description
1 polymer ?
#
loop_
_entity_poly.entity_id
_entity_poly.type
_entity_poly.pdbx_seq_one_letter_code
_entity_poly.pdbx_strand_id
1 'polypeptide(L)'
;MPRTRSLPPHLEIRRAGYYWRRRLPRSLRDRRIHASGAPEEKKPKKEFFCFSLRLHVLSDAKILARRLTEMSDLVFAADAEAMMAIAPEIQVRMLESLARFEIEAFERARSVAGPRSPDAAAMDLRREEALQTTLRQALYLGDREVARHPLRHVADHLGLALDESDDGWTALAYEATKVLLDVSLERARRQQGLYDQPSIFFRRAVETAGGRDAAPSPPPTAAAVAPATFAMTDPAPAPLPAAPVASAEVVAPEAPATTSPVTQEEPVQAAEPSTNVGGSLSNTTSLTPTVVPAGLERPEGYDERAWQQARIIARPPRILVDRSLLSKESRAVLEKQRGITLVEAINLYFELLSWGYRAPFSQDQKRKKIPEKLKSATVEERLNEDHRGKLRLALDFWPSVIGDEPVDEVSVEELNDALERFWGVPANHGRSAKERGKYNLLEKIEKADAAEAQLDKDIAAAEARGAGAEEIDKMRLNGHKPRISVTTFIKHGRVLRAIGEMLWDMLSDVSAYGTDLRFS
;
A
#
# COMPACT_ATOMS: atom_id res chain seq x y z
N MET A 1 -11.83 28.06 53.27
CA MET A 1 -12.19 26.84 52.52
C MET A 1 -11.32 26.75 51.27
N PRO A 2 -10.16 26.06 51.30
CA PRO A 2 -9.31 25.96 50.13
C PRO A 2 -9.95 25.07 49.06
N ARG A 3 -9.90 25.57 47.83
CA ARG A 3 -10.54 25.04 46.62
C ARG A 3 -10.10 23.61 46.32
N THR A 4 -11.08 22.83 45.89
CA THR A 4 -11.01 21.51 45.24
C THR A 4 -9.68 21.23 44.54
N ARG A 5 -8.79 20.47 45.19
CA ARG A 5 -7.72 19.74 44.51
C ARG A 5 -8.42 18.69 43.64
N SER A 6 -8.44 18.87 42.32
CA SER A 6 -8.95 17.86 41.40
C SER A 6 -8.20 16.55 41.65
N LEU A 7 -8.96 15.50 41.97
CA LEU A 7 -8.39 14.15 42.03
C LEU A 7 -7.99 13.74 40.61
N PRO A 8 -6.89 12.98 40.45
CA PRO A 8 -6.54 12.43 39.15
C PRO A 8 -7.68 11.57 38.58
N PRO A 9 -7.70 11.35 37.25
CA PRO A 9 -8.64 10.44 36.61
C PRO A 9 -8.67 9.08 37.31
N HIS A 10 -9.85 8.49 37.44
CA HIS A 10 -10.08 7.15 38.02
C HIS A 10 -9.79 7.00 39.52
N LEU A 11 -9.42 8.05 40.25
CA LEU A 11 -9.23 8.01 41.70
C LEU A 11 -10.47 8.57 42.43
N GLU A 12 -11.12 7.73 43.24
CA GLU A 12 -12.28 8.09 44.08
C GLU A 12 -11.89 8.05 45.57
N ILE A 13 -12.39 8.99 46.38
CA ILE A 13 -12.29 8.94 47.86
C ILE A 13 -13.57 8.32 48.42
N ARG A 14 -13.42 7.36 49.33
CA ARG A 14 -14.54 6.77 50.09
C ARG A 14 -14.21 6.77 51.59
N ARG A 15 -15.21 6.44 52.42
CA ARG A 15 -15.06 6.38 53.89
C ARG A 15 -13.91 5.48 54.35
N ALA A 16 -13.61 4.41 53.61
CA ALA A 16 -12.55 3.45 53.91
C ALA A 16 -11.17 3.80 53.31
N GLY A 17 -11.02 4.93 52.62
CA GLY A 17 -9.78 5.35 51.96
C GLY A 17 -9.95 5.57 50.45
N TYR A 18 -8.85 5.47 49.70
CA TYR A 18 -8.82 5.71 48.26
C TYR A 18 -9.14 4.46 47.44
N TYR A 19 -9.88 4.64 46.35
CA TYR A 19 -10.30 3.59 45.42
C TYR A 19 -9.92 3.97 43.99
N TRP A 20 -9.52 2.99 43.18
CA TRP A 20 -9.37 3.14 41.75
C TRP A 20 -10.60 2.56 41.04
N ARG A 21 -11.24 3.37 40.19
CA ARG A 21 -12.42 2.96 39.43
C ARG A 21 -12.32 3.35 37.97
N ARG A 22 -12.40 2.35 37.10
CA ARG A 22 -12.34 2.53 35.64
C ARG A 22 -13.43 1.72 34.94
N ARG A 23 -13.99 2.29 33.87
CA ARG A 23 -15.02 1.64 33.06
C ARG A 23 -14.38 0.62 32.12
N LEU A 24 -15.01 -0.55 31.97
CA LEU A 24 -14.58 -1.56 31.01
C LEU A 24 -14.95 -1.14 29.57
N PRO A 25 -14.05 -1.28 28.59
CA PRO A 25 -14.35 -1.14 27.16
C PRO A 25 -15.54 -2.01 26.72
N ARG A 26 -16.15 -1.71 25.57
CA ARG A 26 -17.24 -2.53 25.03
C ARG A 26 -16.72 -3.90 24.56
N SER A 27 -15.60 -3.92 23.84
CA SER A 27 -14.90 -5.14 23.37
C SER A 27 -14.77 -6.23 24.44
N LEU A 28 -14.17 -5.88 25.58
CA LEU A 28 -13.99 -6.80 26.71
C LEU A 28 -15.31 -7.24 27.37
N ARG A 29 -16.37 -6.43 27.29
CA ARG A 29 -17.68 -6.79 27.84
C ARG A 29 -18.38 -7.81 26.95
N ASP A 30 -18.34 -7.59 25.65
CA ASP A 30 -19.07 -8.41 24.68
C ASP A 30 -18.45 -9.83 24.62
N ARG A 31 -17.12 -9.94 24.67
CA ARG A 31 -16.40 -11.24 24.76
C ARG A 31 -16.79 -12.08 25.98
N ARG A 32 -17.02 -11.45 27.14
CA ARG A 32 -17.43 -12.16 28.37
C ARG A 32 -18.85 -12.71 28.28
N ILE A 33 -19.74 -12.00 27.56
CA ILE A 33 -21.11 -12.42 27.33
C ILE A 33 -21.12 -13.64 26.40
N HIS A 34 -20.36 -13.61 25.31
CA HIS A 34 -20.22 -14.76 24.39
C HIS A 34 -19.61 -15.99 25.07
N ALA A 35 -18.63 -15.81 25.97
CA ALA A 35 -18.04 -16.92 26.73
C ALA A 35 -18.96 -17.52 27.82
N SER A 36 -20.03 -16.82 28.22
CA SER A 36 -20.92 -17.25 29.31
C SER A 36 -22.29 -17.78 28.86
N GLY A 37 -22.55 -17.83 27.55
CA GLY A 37 -23.73 -18.49 26.97
C GLY A 37 -25.10 -17.94 27.42
N ALA A 38 -25.15 -16.72 27.95
CA ALA A 38 -26.38 -16.14 28.49
C ALA A 38 -27.21 -15.42 27.40
N PRO A 39 -28.55 -15.53 27.40
CA PRO A 39 -29.40 -14.96 26.36
C PRO A 39 -29.38 -13.42 26.30
N GLU A 40 -29.42 -12.92 25.07
CA GLU A 40 -28.98 -11.59 24.62
C GLU A 40 -29.99 -10.43 24.85
N GLU A 41 -30.87 -10.52 25.85
CA GLU A 41 -32.01 -9.58 25.96
C GLU A 41 -31.86 -8.44 26.98
N LYS A 42 -30.72 -8.31 27.67
CA LYS A 42 -30.52 -7.22 28.65
C LYS A 42 -29.38 -6.31 28.23
N LYS A 43 -29.73 -5.05 27.88
CA LYS A 43 -28.78 -3.95 27.58
C LYS A 43 -27.53 -4.06 28.48
N PRO A 44 -26.31 -4.11 27.92
CA PRO A 44 -25.11 -4.36 28.71
C PRO A 44 -24.95 -3.27 29.76
N LYS A 45 -25.05 -3.66 31.05
CA LYS A 45 -24.84 -2.75 32.17
C LYS A 45 -23.42 -2.16 32.07
N LYS A 46 -23.25 -0.92 32.49
CA LYS A 46 -21.91 -0.30 32.55
C LYS A 46 -21.11 -1.03 33.62
N GLU A 47 -20.21 -1.91 33.20
CA GLU A 47 -19.28 -2.60 34.12
C GLU A 47 -18.07 -1.71 34.43
N PHE A 48 -17.61 -1.78 35.68
CA PHE A 48 -16.47 -1.01 36.17
C PHE A 48 -15.54 -1.95 36.91
N PHE A 49 -14.24 -1.83 36.66
CA PHE A 49 -13.24 -2.27 37.62
C PHE A 49 -13.23 -1.28 38.78
N CYS A 50 -13.30 -1.80 40.00
CA CYS A 50 -13.27 -1.02 41.22
C CYS A 50 -12.39 -1.75 42.24
N PHE A 51 -11.21 -1.19 42.53
CA PHE A 51 -10.26 -1.76 43.47
C PHE A 51 -10.06 -0.78 44.64
N SER A 52 -10.07 -1.29 45.87
CA SER A 52 -9.61 -0.52 47.03
C SER A 52 -8.09 -0.45 46.99
N LEU A 53 -7.53 0.76 47.07
CA LEU A 53 -6.07 0.94 47.16
C LEU A 53 -5.54 0.68 48.57
N ARG A 54 -6.43 0.60 49.59
CA ARG A 54 -6.09 0.45 51.02
C ARG A 54 -5.07 1.48 51.51
N LEU A 55 -5.09 2.68 50.93
CA LEU A 55 -4.25 3.81 51.32
C LEU A 55 -5.10 4.94 51.88
N HIS A 56 -4.52 5.69 52.82
CA HIS A 56 -5.10 6.91 53.41
C HIS A 56 -4.31 8.18 53.05
N VAL A 57 -3.12 8.02 52.45
CA VAL A 57 -2.25 9.12 52.01
C VAL A 57 -2.51 9.44 50.54
N LEU A 58 -2.79 10.71 50.24
CA LEU A 58 -3.17 11.14 48.88
C LEU A 58 -2.03 10.98 47.87
N SER A 59 -0.78 11.26 48.22
CA SER A 59 0.37 11.14 47.30
C SER A 59 0.51 9.73 46.75
N ASP A 60 0.41 8.74 47.63
CA ASP A 60 0.68 7.35 47.30
C ASP A 60 -0.49 6.76 46.50
N ALA A 61 -1.72 7.14 46.88
CA ALA A 61 -2.92 6.81 46.13
C ALA A 61 -2.88 7.35 44.69
N LYS A 62 -2.31 8.56 44.48
CA LYS A 62 -2.11 9.13 43.13
C LYS A 62 -1.12 8.30 42.30
N ILE A 63 0.00 7.87 42.90
CA ILE A 63 1.01 7.07 42.21
C ILE A 63 0.44 5.72 41.78
N LEU A 64 -0.27 5.02 42.69
CA LEU A 64 -0.88 3.73 42.36
C LEU A 64 -2.00 3.86 41.33
N ALA A 65 -2.87 4.85 41.45
CA ALA A 65 -3.93 5.08 40.47
C ALA A 65 -3.37 5.37 39.07
N ARG A 66 -2.25 6.12 38.97
CA ARG A 66 -1.58 6.36 37.70
C ARG A 66 -1.05 5.05 37.09
N ARG A 67 -0.34 4.23 37.86
CA ARG A 67 0.19 2.93 37.39
C ARG A 67 -0.91 1.98 36.95
N LEU A 68 -2.00 1.88 37.71
CA LEU A 68 -3.15 1.05 37.33
C LEU A 68 -3.83 1.56 36.05
N THR A 69 -3.86 2.88 35.87
CA THR A 69 -4.39 3.48 34.63
C THR A 69 -3.49 3.14 33.45
N GLU A 70 -2.18 3.31 33.56
CA GLU A 70 -1.20 2.95 32.53
C GLU A 70 -1.25 1.45 32.17
N MET A 71 -1.31 0.55 33.17
CA MET A 71 -1.46 -0.88 32.93
C MET A 71 -2.78 -1.23 32.24
N SER A 72 -3.89 -0.63 32.66
CA SER A 72 -5.18 -0.88 32.00
C SER A 72 -5.27 -0.24 30.62
N ASP A 73 -4.56 0.86 30.35
CA ASP A 73 -4.42 1.42 29.00
C ASP A 73 -3.72 0.43 28.07
N LEU A 74 -2.61 -0.16 28.51
CA LEU A 74 -1.89 -1.17 27.73
C LEU A 74 -2.76 -2.40 27.43
N VAL A 75 -3.49 -2.91 28.43
CA VAL A 75 -4.39 -4.05 28.24
C VAL A 75 -5.54 -3.71 27.32
N PHE A 76 -6.13 -2.52 27.43
CA PHE A 76 -7.24 -2.10 26.57
C PHE A 76 -6.78 -1.77 25.15
N ALA A 77 -5.56 -1.27 24.97
CA ALA A 77 -4.94 -1.08 23.67
C ALA A 77 -4.67 -2.43 23.00
N ALA A 78 -4.03 -3.37 23.72
CA ALA A 78 -3.78 -4.71 23.21
C ALA A 78 -5.08 -5.47 22.87
N ASP A 79 -6.15 -5.31 23.67
CA ASP A 79 -7.46 -5.89 23.35
C ASP A 79 -8.11 -5.22 22.14
N ALA A 80 -8.03 -3.89 22.04
CA ALA A 80 -8.54 -3.16 20.88
C ALA A 80 -7.78 -3.52 19.59
N GLU A 81 -6.46 -3.72 19.67
CA GLU A 81 -5.61 -4.19 18.56
C GLU A 81 -5.93 -5.64 18.17
N ALA A 82 -6.17 -6.52 19.16
CA ALA A 82 -6.55 -7.91 18.91
C ALA A 82 -7.98 -8.07 18.37
N MET A 83 -8.87 -7.10 18.59
CA MET A 83 -10.24 -7.07 18.05
C MET A 83 -10.34 -6.33 16.70
N MET A 84 -9.24 -5.83 16.15
CA MET A 84 -9.22 -5.30 14.79
C MET A 84 -9.04 -6.46 13.81
N ALA A 85 -9.78 -6.40 12.69
CA ALA A 85 -9.57 -7.24 11.51
C ALA A 85 -8.07 -7.48 11.29
N ILE A 86 -7.69 -8.73 11.00
CA ILE A 86 -6.31 -9.20 10.80
C ILE A 86 -5.47 -8.04 10.25
N ALA A 87 -4.52 -7.52 11.06
CA ALA A 87 -3.80 -6.30 10.72
C ALA A 87 -3.21 -6.42 9.30
N PRO A 88 -3.27 -5.38 8.46
CA PRO A 88 -2.82 -5.47 7.06
C PRO A 88 -1.41 -6.05 6.90
N GLU A 89 -0.51 -5.74 7.83
CA GLU A 89 0.86 -6.26 7.84
C GLU A 89 0.91 -7.77 8.12
N ILE A 90 0.02 -8.28 8.99
CA ILE A 90 -0.13 -9.71 9.26
C ILE A 90 -0.70 -10.40 8.02
N GLN A 91 -1.70 -9.80 7.35
CA GLN A 91 -2.24 -10.34 6.09
C GLN A 91 -1.15 -10.47 5.03
N VAL A 92 -0.37 -9.41 4.78
CA VAL A 92 0.75 -9.43 3.82
C VAL A 92 1.74 -10.54 4.17
N ARG A 93 2.19 -10.60 5.43
CA ARG A 93 3.12 -11.63 5.88
C ARG A 93 2.58 -13.06 5.70
N MET A 94 1.29 -13.27 5.94
CA MET A 94 0.64 -14.56 5.74
C MET A 94 0.62 -14.95 4.25
N LEU A 95 0.24 -14.02 3.38
CA LEU A 95 0.19 -14.25 1.93
C LEU A 95 1.57 -14.50 1.32
N GLU A 96 2.58 -13.73 1.73
CA GLU A 96 3.98 -13.95 1.34
C GLU A 96 4.48 -15.32 1.81
N SER A 97 4.19 -15.69 3.06
CA SER A 97 4.57 -16.99 3.62
C SER A 97 3.89 -18.13 2.87
N LEU A 98 2.59 -17.99 2.55
CA LEU A 98 1.84 -18.94 1.73
C LEU A 98 2.52 -19.16 0.38
N ALA A 99 2.78 -18.08 -0.36
CA ALA A 99 3.43 -18.17 -1.67
C ALA A 99 4.81 -18.85 -1.58
N ARG A 100 5.61 -18.44 -0.60
CA ARG A 100 6.95 -19.00 -0.38
C ARG A 100 6.90 -20.48 -0.04
N PHE A 101 6.05 -20.90 0.91
CA PHE A 101 5.95 -22.30 1.30
C PHE A 101 5.49 -23.20 0.15
N GLU A 102 4.50 -22.76 -0.61
CA GLU A 102 3.98 -23.53 -1.75
C GLU A 102 5.04 -23.68 -2.85
N ILE A 103 5.80 -22.62 -3.17
CA ILE A 103 6.89 -22.69 -4.16
C ILE A 103 8.04 -23.56 -3.64
N GLU A 104 8.48 -23.38 -2.39
CA GLU A 104 9.57 -24.16 -1.81
C GLU A 104 9.21 -25.64 -1.64
N ALA A 105 7.97 -25.96 -1.27
CA ALA A 105 7.50 -27.34 -1.19
C ALA A 105 7.49 -28.00 -2.57
N PHE A 106 7.03 -27.28 -3.59
CA PHE A 106 7.05 -27.74 -4.97
C PHE A 106 8.47 -28.00 -5.49
N GLU A 107 9.39 -27.05 -5.31
CA GLU A 107 10.80 -27.22 -5.72
C GLU A 107 11.48 -28.36 -4.98
N ARG A 108 11.23 -28.51 -3.66
CA ARG A 108 11.76 -29.64 -2.88
C ARG A 108 11.23 -30.99 -3.36
N ALA A 109 9.93 -31.08 -3.64
CA ALA A 109 9.35 -32.30 -4.19
C ALA A 109 10.00 -32.67 -5.52
N ARG A 110 10.19 -31.68 -6.40
CA ARG A 110 10.87 -31.86 -7.69
C ARG A 110 12.34 -32.23 -7.54
N SER A 111 13.06 -31.64 -6.59
CA SER A 111 14.50 -31.91 -6.41
C SER A 111 14.78 -33.33 -5.91
N VAL A 112 13.81 -33.94 -5.22
CA VAL A 112 13.93 -35.31 -4.68
C VAL A 112 13.31 -36.35 -5.63
N ALA A 113 12.40 -35.94 -6.50
CA ALA A 113 11.78 -36.83 -7.48
C ALA A 113 12.80 -37.42 -8.46
N GLY A 114 12.61 -38.69 -8.82
CA GLY A 114 13.42 -39.36 -9.84
C GLY A 114 13.17 -38.79 -11.25
N PRO A 115 13.94 -39.24 -12.26
CA PRO A 115 13.74 -38.85 -13.65
C PRO A 115 12.31 -39.16 -14.11
N ARG A 116 11.64 -38.17 -14.72
CA ARG A 116 10.27 -38.30 -15.25
C ARG A 116 10.27 -38.52 -16.76
N SER A 117 9.31 -39.30 -17.25
CA SER A 117 9.04 -39.42 -18.68
C SER A 117 8.40 -38.13 -19.23
N PRO A 118 8.48 -37.87 -20.54
CA PRO A 118 7.79 -36.73 -21.16
C PRO A 118 6.27 -36.78 -20.93
N ASP A 119 5.67 -37.96 -20.95
CA ASP A 119 4.24 -38.13 -20.69
C ASP A 119 3.85 -37.76 -19.25
N ALA A 120 4.68 -38.15 -18.27
CA ALA A 120 4.47 -37.76 -16.87
C ALA A 120 4.58 -36.23 -16.70
N ALA A 121 5.55 -35.59 -17.36
CA ALA A 121 5.70 -34.14 -17.34
C ALA A 121 4.49 -33.42 -17.97
N ALA A 122 3.95 -33.95 -19.08
CA ALA A 122 2.76 -33.40 -19.73
C ALA A 122 1.50 -33.58 -18.87
N MET A 123 1.37 -34.70 -18.15
CA MET A 123 0.27 -34.91 -17.20
C MET A 123 0.32 -33.93 -16.02
N ASP A 124 1.51 -33.64 -15.48
CA ASP A 124 1.66 -32.68 -14.40
C ASP A 124 1.30 -31.26 -14.83
N LEU A 125 1.67 -30.86 -16.05
CA LEU A 125 1.24 -29.58 -16.62
C LEU A 125 -0.29 -29.50 -16.76
N ARG A 126 -0.95 -30.55 -17.26
CA ARG A 126 -2.42 -30.60 -17.35
C ARG A 126 -3.09 -30.52 -15.97
N ARG A 127 -2.48 -31.11 -14.94
CA ARG A 127 -2.98 -30.99 -13.55
C ARG A 127 -2.91 -29.55 -13.06
N GLU A 128 -1.80 -28.84 -13.33
CA GLU A 128 -1.67 -27.42 -12.97
C GLU A 128 -2.67 -26.55 -13.75
N GLU A 129 -2.92 -26.82 -15.03
CA GLU A 129 -3.94 -26.12 -15.83
C GLU A 129 -5.37 -26.34 -15.28
N ALA A 130 -5.68 -27.57 -14.87
CA ALA A 130 -6.94 -27.89 -14.22
C ALA A 130 -7.09 -27.18 -12.85
N LEU A 131 -6.00 -27.08 -12.08
CA LEU A 131 -5.96 -26.32 -10.83
C LEU A 131 -6.22 -24.83 -11.08
N GLN A 132 -5.54 -24.23 -12.06
CA GLN A 132 -5.75 -22.83 -12.45
C GLN A 132 -7.19 -22.56 -12.86
N THR A 133 -7.81 -23.48 -13.60
CA THR A 133 -9.21 -23.35 -14.02
C THR A 133 -10.14 -23.36 -12.81
N THR A 134 -9.92 -24.28 -11.87
CA THR A 134 -10.66 -24.34 -10.60
C THR A 134 -10.49 -23.04 -9.79
N LEU A 135 -9.27 -22.50 -9.68
CA LEU A 135 -9.00 -21.27 -8.95
C LEU A 135 -9.64 -20.04 -9.61
N ARG A 136 -9.61 -19.94 -10.95
CA ARG A 136 -10.31 -18.87 -11.68
C ARG A 136 -11.82 -18.96 -11.47
N GLN A 137 -12.39 -20.16 -11.48
CA GLN A 137 -13.80 -20.39 -11.19
C GLN A 137 -14.14 -20.00 -9.74
N ALA A 138 -13.30 -20.37 -8.77
CA ALA A 138 -13.48 -19.99 -7.38
C ALA A 138 -13.47 -18.46 -7.20
N LEU A 139 -12.54 -17.75 -7.85
CA LEU A 139 -12.53 -16.29 -7.86
C LEU A 139 -13.80 -15.68 -8.49
N TYR A 140 -14.26 -16.25 -9.61
CA TYR A 140 -15.47 -15.79 -10.29
C TYR A 140 -16.74 -15.98 -9.44
N LEU A 141 -16.84 -17.12 -8.75
CA LEU A 141 -17.98 -17.44 -7.88
C LEU A 141 -17.86 -16.86 -6.47
N GLY A 142 -16.71 -16.28 -6.13
CA GLY A 142 -16.40 -15.83 -4.77
C GLY A 142 -16.33 -16.98 -3.75
N ASP A 143 -15.97 -18.18 -4.19
CA ASP A 143 -15.75 -19.34 -3.32
C ASP A 143 -14.42 -19.18 -2.58
N ARG A 144 -14.51 -19.15 -1.25
CA ARG A 144 -13.40 -18.89 -0.33
C ARG A 144 -12.89 -20.17 0.35
N GLU A 145 -13.60 -21.29 0.19
CA GLU A 145 -13.24 -22.54 0.86
C GLU A 145 -11.92 -23.11 0.29
N VAL A 146 -11.60 -22.82 -0.96
CA VAL A 146 -10.36 -23.28 -1.61
C VAL A 146 -9.10 -22.78 -0.89
N ALA A 147 -9.13 -21.57 -0.33
CA ALA A 147 -8.01 -20.98 0.41
C ALA A 147 -7.97 -21.36 1.90
N ARG A 148 -9.01 -22.02 2.43
CA ARG A 148 -9.15 -22.28 3.86
C ARG A 148 -8.06 -23.17 4.43
N HIS A 149 -7.80 -24.29 3.78
CA HIS A 149 -6.80 -25.25 4.27
C HIS A 149 -5.36 -24.69 4.18
N PRO A 150 -4.92 -24.09 3.05
CA PRO A 150 -3.60 -23.47 2.97
C PRO A 150 -3.39 -22.35 4.01
N LEU A 151 -4.39 -21.50 4.23
CA LEU A 151 -4.29 -20.42 5.20
C LEU A 151 -4.20 -20.92 6.66
N ARG A 152 -4.96 -21.97 7.02
CA ARG A 152 -4.82 -22.62 8.34
C ARG A 152 -3.40 -23.14 8.56
N HIS A 153 -2.85 -23.84 7.56
CA HIS A 153 -1.50 -24.39 7.65
C HIS A 153 -0.45 -23.29 7.89
N VAL A 154 -0.56 -22.15 7.19
CA VAL A 154 0.34 -21.01 7.35
C VAL A 154 0.14 -20.32 8.70
N ALA A 155 -1.10 -20.16 9.15
CA ALA A 155 -1.40 -19.57 10.45
C ALA A 155 -0.81 -20.41 11.61
N ASP A 156 -0.98 -21.73 11.55
CA ASP A 156 -0.40 -22.65 12.54
C ASP A 156 1.13 -22.53 12.58
N HIS A 157 1.77 -22.43 11.41
CA HIS A 157 3.22 -22.25 11.33
C HIS A 157 3.70 -20.90 11.92
N LEU A 158 2.90 -19.85 11.75
CA LEU A 158 3.19 -18.52 12.30
C LEU A 158 2.76 -18.36 13.76
N GLY A 159 2.10 -19.35 14.35
CA GLY A 159 1.55 -19.29 15.71
C GLY A 159 0.38 -18.33 15.85
N LEU A 160 -0.39 -18.13 14.77
CA LEU A 160 -1.53 -17.22 14.71
C LEU A 160 -2.84 -18.00 14.85
N ALA A 161 -3.76 -17.49 15.66
CA ALA A 161 -5.13 -18.00 15.71
C ALA A 161 -5.98 -17.24 14.69
N LEU A 162 -6.44 -17.93 13.64
CA LEU A 162 -7.38 -17.37 12.67
C LEU A 162 -8.81 -17.55 13.20
N ASP A 163 -9.54 -16.45 13.31
CA ASP A 163 -10.98 -16.48 13.51
C ASP A 163 -11.68 -16.45 12.15
N GLU A 164 -12.22 -17.59 11.73
CA GLU A 164 -12.93 -17.73 10.45
C GLU A 164 -14.31 -17.08 10.45
N SER A 165 -14.79 -16.64 11.61
CA SER A 165 -16.05 -15.90 11.72
C SER A 165 -15.88 -14.38 11.52
N ASP A 166 -14.63 -13.89 11.41
CA ASP A 166 -14.32 -12.48 11.17
C ASP A 166 -14.54 -12.10 9.69
N ASP A 167 -15.05 -10.88 9.44
CA ASP A 167 -15.14 -10.32 8.10
C ASP A 167 -13.75 -10.21 7.44
N GLY A 168 -12.70 -10.00 8.25
CA GLY A 168 -11.30 -9.99 7.80
C GLY A 168 -10.84 -11.31 7.18
N TRP A 169 -11.40 -12.45 7.61
CA TRP A 169 -11.12 -13.75 7.03
C TRP A 169 -11.58 -13.83 5.57
N THR A 170 -12.73 -13.25 5.26
CA THR A 170 -13.30 -13.32 3.91
C THR A 170 -12.46 -12.58 2.87
N ALA A 171 -11.88 -11.44 3.27
CA ALA A 171 -10.95 -10.67 2.46
C ALA A 171 -9.62 -11.40 2.30
N LEU A 172 -9.07 -11.93 3.40
CA LEU A 172 -7.83 -12.70 3.38
C LEU A 172 -7.92 -13.95 2.49
N ALA A 173 -9.03 -14.69 2.58
CA ALA A 173 -9.26 -15.89 1.76
C ALA A 173 -9.38 -15.55 0.26
N TYR A 174 -9.97 -14.41 -0.07
CA TYR A 174 -10.06 -13.94 -1.45
C TYR A 174 -8.68 -13.60 -2.02
N GLU A 175 -7.87 -12.82 -1.28
CA GLU A 175 -6.50 -12.50 -1.70
C GLU A 175 -5.61 -13.75 -1.75
N ALA A 176 -5.74 -14.68 -0.80
CA ALA A 176 -5.03 -15.95 -0.83
C ALA A 176 -5.36 -16.79 -2.05
N THR A 177 -6.61 -16.76 -2.53
CA THR A 177 -7.01 -17.47 -3.74
C THR A 177 -6.31 -16.89 -4.98
N LYS A 178 -6.12 -15.57 -5.05
CA LYS A 178 -5.32 -14.94 -6.11
C LYS A 178 -3.85 -15.36 -6.03
N VAL A 179 -3.27 -15.34 -4.83
CA VAL A 179 -1.88 -15.76 -4.61
C VAL A 179 -1.69 -17.23 -5.01
N LEU A 180 -2.62 -18.13 -4.69
CA LEU A 180 -2.56 -19.54 -5.12
C LEU A 180 -2.62 -19.68 -6.64
N LEU A 181 -3.37 -18.82 -7.34
CA LEU A 181 -3.39 -18.79 -8.79
C LEU A 181 -2.02 -18.37 -9.34
N ASP A 182 -1.42 -17.31 -8.80
CA ASP A 182 -0.09 -16.84 -9.20
C ASP A 182 0.99 -17.90 -8.95
N VAL A 183 0.92 -18.60 -7.81
CA VAL A 183 1.80 -19.73 -7.48
C VAL A 183 1.64 -20.87 -8.48
N SER A 184 0.42 -21.22 -8.89
CA SER A 184 0.19 -22.27 -9.89
C SER A 184 0.73 -21.90 -11.28
N LEU A 185 0.66 -20.63 -11.66
CA LEU A 185 1.29 -20.12 -12.89
C LEU A 185 2.82 -20.22 -12.80
N GLU A 186 3.40 -19.84 -11.66
CA GLU A 186 4.83 -19.95 -11.40
C GLU A 186 5.30 -21.42 -11.45
N ARG A 187 4.55 -22.35 -10.86
CA ARG A 187 4.84 -23.79 -10.93
C ARG A 187 4.84 -24.29 -12.36
N ALA A 188 3.83 -23.93 -13.16
CA ALA A 188 3.75 -24.33 -14.57
C ALA A 188 4.97 -23.81 -15.38
N ARG A 189 5.36 -22.54 -15.18
CA ARG A 189 6.57 -21.97 -15.82
C ARG A 189 7.83 -22.74 -15.44
N ARG A 190 8.02 -23.01 -14.15
CA ARG A 190 9.19 -23.74 -13.67
C ARG A 190 9.20 -25.19 -14.11
N GLN A 191 8.04 -25.85 -14.24
CA GLN A 191 7.93 -27.20 -14.80
C GLN A 191 8.48 -27.29 -16.22
N GLN A 192 8.40 -26.20 -16.99
CA GLN A 192 8.96 -26.07 -18.34
C GLN A 192 10.44 -25.67 -18.34
N GLY A 193 11.03 -25.41 -17.16
CA GLY A 193 12.41 -24.97 -17.02
C GLY A 193 12.61 -23.46 -17.24
N LEU A 194 11.54 -22.69 -17.26
CA LEU A 194 11.60 -21.23 -17.38
C LEU A 194 11.75 -20.62 -15.98
N TYR A 195 12.84 -19.88 -15.76
CA TYR A 195 13.13 -19.19 -14.50
C TYR A 195 13.43 -17.71 -14.79
N ASP A 196 12.71 -16.81 -14.14
CA ASP A 196 12.87 -15.35 -14.33
C ASP A 196 14.19 -14.84 -13.73
N GLN A 197 14.73 -15.53 -12.72
CA GLN A 197 15.94 -15.14 -12.01
C GLN A 197 17.06 -16.17 -12.23
N PRO A 198 18.30 -15.74 -12.50
CA PRO A 198 19.44 -16.65 -12.52
C PRO A 198 19.64 -17.31 -11.15
N SER A 199 20.10 -18.56 -11.19
CA SER A 199 20.35 -19.34 -9.97
C SER A 199 21.31 -18.59 -9.04
N ILE A 200 21.13 -18.76 -7.73
CA ILE A 200 22.00 -18.10 -6.73
C ILE A 200 23.48 -18.48 -6.92
N PHE A 201 23.76 -19.68 -7.44
CA PHE A 201 25.10 -20.15 -7.73
C PHE A 201 25.68 -19.45 -8.96
N PHE A 202 24.86 -19.26 -10.00
CA PHE A 202 25.25 -18.48 -11.17
C PHE A 202 25.53 -17.02 -10.80
N ARG A 203 24.63 -16.38 -10.03
CA ARG A 203 24.86 -15.00 -9.54
C ARG A 203 26.15 -14.88 -8.74
N ARG A 204 26.36 -15.76 -7.76
CA ARG A 204 27.61 -15.77 -6.98
C ARG A 204 28.85 -16.03 -7.83
N ALA A 205 28.77 -16.90 -8.83
CA ALA A 205 29.89 -17.16 -9.73
C ALA A 205 30.24 -15.92 -10.57
N VAL A 206 29.24 -15.21 -11.08
CA VAL A 206 29.40 -13.96 -11.83
C VAL A 206 29.92 -12.83 -10.93
N GLU A 207 29.37 -12.66 -9.73
CA GLU A 207 29.82 -11.67 -8.75
C GLU A 207 31.26 -11.93 -8.28
N THR A 208 31.63 -13.21 -8.07
CA THR A 208 33.02 -13.59 -7.73
C THR A 208 33.99 -13.31 -8.88
N ALA A 209 33.52 -13.41 -10.14
CA ALA A 209 34.30 -13.05 -11.31
C ALA A 209 34.42 -11.53 -11.51
N GLY A 210 33.42 -10.74 -11.08
CA GLY A 210 33.42 -9.27 -11.17
C GLY A 210 34.10 -8.54 -10.01
N GLY A 211 34.33 -9.20 -8.87
CA GLY A 211 34.84 -8.59 -7.64
C GLY A 211 36.36 -8.62 -7.42
N ARG A 212 37.18 -8.92 -8.44
CA ARG A 212 38.65 -8.92 -8.32
C ARG A 212 39.29 -7.86 -9.21
N ASP A 213 39.36 -6.63 -8.70
CA ASP A 213 40.49 -5.72 -8.94
C ASP A 213 41.70 -6.19 -8.09
N ALA A 214 42.12 -7.43 -8.31
CA ALA A 214 43.40 -7.92 -7.81
C ALA A 214 44.40 -7.82 -8.96
N ALA A 215 45.52 -7.13 -8.70
CA ALA A 215 46.65 -6.91 -9.59
C ALA A 215 46.98 -8.15 -10.47
N PRO A 216 47.47 -7.94 -11.71
CA PRO A 216 47.73 -9.01 -12.65
C PRO A 216 48.81 -9.97 -12.11
N SER A 217 48.39 -11.13 -11.62
CA SER A 217 49.25 -12.29 -11.44
C SER A 217 49.37 -13.03 -12.79
N PRO A 218 50.56 -13.52 -13.18
CA PRO A 218 50.75 -14.21 -14.45
C PRO A 218 49.87 -15.47 -14.55
N PRO A 219 49.42 -15.83 -15.76
CA PRO A 219 48.42 -16.88 -15.94
C PRO A 219 48.96 -18.24 -15.50
N PRO A 220 48.25 -18.97 -14.61
CA PRO A 220 48.47 -20.40 -14.50
C PRO A 220 48.04 -21.06 -15.81
N THR A 221 48.90 -21.93 -16.33
CA THR A 221 48.67 -22.82 -17.47
C THR A 221 47.25 -23.39 -17.45
N ALA A 222 46.47 -23.04 -18.47
CA ALA A 222 45.11 -23.51 -18.68
C ALA A 222 45.09 -25.04 -18.85
N ALA A 223 44.64 -25.76 -17.83
CA ALA A 223 44.02 -27.05 -18.04
C ALA A 223 42.67 -26.76 -18.73
N ALA A 224 42.57 -27.11 -20.01
CA ALA A 224 41.34 -26.99 -20.78
C ALA A 224 40.26 -27.90 -20.17
N VAL A 225 39.46 -27.35 -19.27
CA VAL A 225 38.18 -27.96 -18.90
C VAL A 225 37.25 -27.74 -20.10
N ALA A 226 36.98 -28.81 -20.84
CA ALA A 226 36.08 -28.77 -21.97
C ALA A 226 34.71 -28.21 -21.54
N PRO A 227 34.06 -27.35 -22.33
CA PRO A 227 32.68 -26.95 -22.08
C PRO A 227 31.81 -28.20 -22.00
N ALA A 228 30.86 -28.24 -21.06
CA ALA A 228 29.91 -29.33 -20.90
C ALA A 228 29.15 -29.54 -22.22
N THR A 229 29.69 -30.40 -23.07
CA THR A 229 29.14 -30.73 -24.37
C THR A 229 28.09 -31.78 -24.06
N PHE A 230 26.82 -31.35 -24.06
CA PHE A 230 25.69 -32.26 -23.87
C PHE A 230 25.77 -33.35 -24.94
N ALA A 231 26.01 -34.58 -24.49
CA ALA A 231 26.02 -35.75 -25.36
C ALA A 231 24.61 -35.92 -25.94
N MET A 232 24.44 -35.55 -27.21
CA MET A 232 23.40 -36.14 -28.03
C MET A 232 23.86 -37.55 -28.36
N THR A 233 23.24 -38.54 -27.71
CA THR A 233 23.31 -39.94 -28.15
C THR A 233 21.90 -40.41 -28.43
N ASP A 234 21.66 -40.72 -29.70
CA ASP A 234 20.58 -41.56 -30.21
C ASP A 234 21.12 -42.22 -31.50
N PRO A 235 20.62 -43.36 -32.02
CA PRO A 235 19.80 -44.43 -31.43
C PRO A 235 20.33 -45.89 -31.68
N ALA A 236 19.83 -46.86 -30.88
CA ALA A 236 19.56 -48.29 -31.18
C ALA A 236 20.74 -49.28 -31.51
N PRO A 237 20.58 -50.64 -31.56
CA PRO A 237 19.37 -51.48 -31.42
C PRO A 237 19.44 -52.80 -30.57
N ALA A 238 18.27 -53.19 -30.04
CA ALA A 238 17.63 -54.52 -30.04
C ALA A 238 18.26 -55.75 -29.30
N PRO A 239 17.58 -56.92 -29.27
CA PRO A 239 16.68 -57.37 -28.18
C PRO A 239 17.10 -58.74 -27.60
N LEU A 240 16.34 -59.34 -26.66
CA LEU A 240 16.09 -60.80 -26.48
C LEU A 240 15.30 -61.11 -25.17
N PRO A 241 14.69 -62.30 -24.96
CA PRO A 241 13.23 -62.43 -24.78
C PRO A 241 12.74 -63.17 -23.51
N ALA A 242 11.40 -63.18 -23.34
CA ALA A 242 10.52 -64.13 -22.60
C ALA A 242 10.68 -64.21 -21.06
N ALA A 243 9.63 -64.33 -20.24
CA ALA A 243 8.47 -65.22 -20.34
C ALA A 243 7.27 -64.73 -19.48
N PRO A 244 6.07 -65.36 -19.59
CA PRO A 244 4.78 -64.79 -19.21
C PRO A 244 4.23 -65.32 -17.88
N VAL A 245 3.35 -64.55 -17.20
CA VAL A 245 2.40 -65.11 -16.23
C VAL A 245 1.05 -64.36 -16.25
N ALA A 246 0.04 -65.12 -16.67
CA ALA A 246 -1.39 -65.18 -16.31
C ALA A 246 -2.25 -63.91 -16.01
N SER A 247 -3.28 -63.83 -16.86
CA SER A 247 -4.66 -63.36 -16.71
C SER A 247 -5.26 -63.18 -15.31
N ALA A 248 -6.04 -62.11 -15.16
CA ALA A 248 -7.36 -62.15 -14.53
C ALA A 248 -8.28 -61.07 -15.12
N GLU A 249 -9.28 -61.56 -15.84
CA GLU A 249 -10.50 -60.97 -16.37
C GLU A 249 -11.49 -60.62 -15.24
N VAL A 250 -12.21 -59.47 -15.30
CA VAL A 250 -13.58 -59.22 -14.78
C VAL A 250 -14.06 -57.86 -15.38
N VAL A 251 -14.85 -57.87 -16.45
CA VAL A 251 -16.33 -57.72 -16.54
C VAL A 251 -16.83 -56.26 -16.52
N ALA A 252 -17.33 -55.83 -17.69
CA ALA A 252 -18.23 -54.69 -17.89
C ALA A 252 -19.64 -54.99 -17.36
N PRO A 253 -20.48 -53.97 -17.11
CA PRO A 253 -21.61 -53.74 -18.02
C PRO A 253 -21.83 -52.23 -18.29
N GLU A 254 -22.06 -51.80 -19.52
CA GLU A 254 -23.31 -51.87 -20.31
C GLU A 254 -24.11 -50.56 -20.21
N ALA A 255 -24.34 -49.96 -21.37
CA ALA A 255 -25.13 -48.75 -21.58
C ALA A 255 -26.63 -49.00 -21.35
N PRO A 256 -27.47 -47.96 -21.47
CA PRO A 256 -28.30 -47.99 -22.67
C PRO A 256 -28.46 -46.64 -23.37
N ALA A 257 -28.63 -46.75 -24.68
CA ALA A 257 -29.00 -45.70 -25.62
C ALA A 257 -30.51 -45.42 -25.61
N THR A 258 -30.89 -44.27 -26.17
CA THR A 258 -32.10 -43.90 -26.95
C THR A 258 -32.27 -42.36 -26.80
N THR A 259 -32.63 -41.51 -27.77
CA THR A 259 -33.12 -41.56 -29.15
C THR A 259 -33.10 -40.11 -29.68
N SER A 260 -32.78 -39.91 -30.96
CA SER A 260 -33.06 -38.67 -31.71
C SER A 260 -34.58 -38.54 -32.03
N PRO A 261 -35.10 -37.36 -32.46
CA PRO A 261 -35.07 -36.98 -33.88
C PRO A 261 -34.70 -35.49 -34.12
N VAL A 262 -33.90 -35.16 -35.14
CA VAL A 262 -34.29 -34.81 -36.54
C VAL A 262 -35.25 -33.61 -36.63
N THR A 263 -34.77 -32.48 -37.16
CA THR A 263 -35.39 -31.71 -38.26
C THR A 263 -34.34 -30.76 -38.85
N GLN A 264 -33.97 -31.01 -40.11
CA GLN A 264 -33.33 -30.06 -41.01
C GLN A 264 -34.44 -29.32 -41.78
N GLU A 265 -34.25 -28.02 -42.04
CA GLU A 265 -34.42 -27.45 -43.39
C GLU A 265 -33.75 -26.05 -43.45
N GLU A 266 -32.68 -26.00 -44.23
CA GLU A 266 -32.05 -24.84 -44.90
C GLU A 266 -32.89 -24.47 -46.15
N PRO A 267 -32.48 -23.57 -47.08
CA PRO A 267 -31.63 -22.36 -47.02
C PRO A 267 -32.24 -21.17 -47.83
N VAL A 268 -31.69 -19.95 -47.72
CA VAL A 268 -31.44 -19.07 -48.90
C VAL A 268 -30.24 -18.11 -48.67
N GLN A 269 -29.21 -18.33 -49.48
CA GLN A 269 -28.22 -17.43 -50.12
C GLN A 269 -28.55 -15.93 -50.20
N ALA A 270 -27.68 -14.96 -50.48
CA ALA A 270 -26.22 -14.80 -50.66
C ALA A 270 -25.99 -13.27 -50.87
N ALA A 271 -24.75 -12.80 -50.69
CA ALA A 271 -24.02 -11.87 -51.57
C ALA A 271 -23.11 -10.91 -50.79
N GLU A 272 -21.81 -11.13 -50.96
CA GLU A 272 -20.76 -10.11 -50.86
C GLU A 272 -20.86 -9.11 -52.03
N PRO A 273 -20.05 -8.03 -52.06
CA PRO A 273 -18.72 -8.18 -52.65
C PRO A 273 -17.58 -7.48 -51.88
N SER A 274 -16.40 -8.08 -51.99
CA SER A 274 -15.10 -7.56 -51.59
C SER A 274 -14.63 -6.40 -52.49
N THR A 275 -13.77 -5.51 -51.97
CA THR A 275 -12.53 -5.15 -52.69
C THR A 275 -11.45 -4.61 -51.75
N ASN A 276 -10.27 -5.24 -51.84
CA ASN A 276 -9.00 -4.83 -51.24
C ASN A 276 -8.44 -3.55 -51.86
N VAL A 277 -7.79 -2.69 -51.07
CA VAL A 277 -6.52 -2.04 -51.42
C VAL A 277 -5.67 -1.90 -50.16
N GLY A 278 -4.47 -2.49 -50.17
CA GLY A 278 -3.48 -2.38 -49.11
C GLY A 278 -2.72 -1.06 -49.12
N GLY A 279 -2.19 -0.69 -47.95
CA GLY A 279 -1.35 0.49 -47.76
C GLY A 279 -0.68 0.45 -46.40
N SER A 280 0.42 -0.30 -46.32
CA SER A 280 1.39 -0.34 -45.23
C SER A 280 1.97 1.05 -44.93
N LEU A 281 1.86 1.53 -43.69
CA LEU A 281 2.87 2.38 -43.05
C LEU A 281 2.88 2.15 -41.53
N SER A 282 3.93 1.48 -41.09
CA SER A 282 4.46 1.50 -39.73
C SER A 282 4.98 2.90 -39.40
N ASN A 283 4.60 3.45 -38.24
CA ASN A 283 5.50 4.05 -37.24
C ASN A 283 4.75 5.03 -36.32
N THR A 284 4.92 4.78 -35.02
CA THR A 284 5.27 5.77 -33.98
C THR A 284 4.43 7.05 -33.89
N THR A 285 3.58 7.17 -32.87
CA THR A 285 3.85 8.06 -31.71
C THR A 285 2.86 7.79 -30.57
N SER A 286 3.41 7.77 -29.36
CA SER A 286 2.78 8.08 -28.07
C SER A 286 1.45 8.82 -28.12
N LEU A 287 0.40 8.18 -27.59
CA LEU A 287 -0.88 8.81 -27.25
C LEU A 287 -0.66 9.81 -26.10
N THR A 288 -0.36 11.06 -26.44
CA THR A 288 -0.69 12.17 -25.57
C THR A 288 -2.23 12.28 -25.51
N PRO A 289 -2.84 12.36 -24.32
CA PRO A 289 -4.28 12.54 -24.20
C PRO A 289 -4.67 13.87 -24.85
N THR A 290 -5.47 13.79 -25.91
CA THR A 290 -5.96 14.97 -26.64
C THR A 290 -6.91 15.74 -25.74
N VAL A 291 -6.54 16.99 -25.44
CA VAL A 291 -7.31 17.94 -24.63
C VAL A 291 -8.61 18.28 -25.37
N VAL A 292 -9.77 17.96 -24.80
CA VAL A 292 -11.06 18.29 -25.43
C VAL A 292 -11.74 19.46 -24.69
N PRO A 293 -11.95 20.61 -25.35
CA PRO A 293 -12.62 21.78 -24.79
C PRO A 293 -14.08 21.49 -24.38
N ALA A 294 -14.52 22.15 -23.30
CA ALA A 294 -15.90 22.08 -22.83
C ALA A 294 -16.88 22.71 -23.84
N GLY A 295 -17.43 21.88 -24.73
CA GLY A 295 -18.45 22.32 -25.71
C GLY A 295 -18.54 21.49 -27.00
N LEU A 296 -17.58 20.59 -27.26
CA LEU A 296 -17.58 19.78 -28.48
C LEU A 296 -18.48 18.54 -28.37
N GLU A 297 -19.07 18.16 -29.50
CA GLU A 297 -19.75 16.87 -29.68
C GLU A 297 -18.74 15.73 -29.51
N ARG A 298 -19.21 14.57 -29.04
CA ARG A 298 -18.39 13.39 -28.78
C ARG A 298 -17.61 13.00 -30.05
N PRO A 299 -16.26 12.92 -30.02
CA PRO A 299 -15.50 12.43 -31.16
C PRO A 299 -15.94 11.03 -31.59
N GLU A 300 -16.04 10.78 -32.90
CA GLU A 300 -16.35 9.44 -33.43
C GLU A 300 -15.31 8.43 -32.95
N GLY A 301 -15.76 7.37 -32.27
CA GLY A 301 -14.90 6.31 -31.73
C GLY A 301 -14.59 6.43 -30.22
N TYR A 302 -15.00 7.50 -29.54
CA TYR A 302 -14.90 7.56 -28.07
C TYR A 302 -16.07 6.85 -27.38
N ASP A 303 -15.76 5.95 -26.43
CA ASP A 303 -16.77 5.35 -25.55
C ASP A 303 -17.48 6.44 -24.72
N GLU A 304 -18.79 6.30 -24.52
CA GLU A 304 -19.65 7.24 -23.78
C GLU A 304 -19.11 7.46 -22.36
N ARG A 305 -18.60 6.41 -21.71
CA ARG A 305 -18.03 6.48 -20.36
C ARG A 305 -16.70 7.23 -20.34
N ALA A 306 -15.80 6.93 -21.27
CA ALA A 306 -14.51 7.61 -21.39
C ALA A 306 -14.70 9.10 -21.73
N TRP A 307 -15.69 9.42 -22.58
CA TRP A 307 -16.05 10.79 -22.93
C TRP A 307 -16.66 11.55 -21.74
N GLN A 308 -17.55 10.92 -20.96
CA GLN A 308 -18.08 11.51 -19.74
C GLN A 308 -16.98 11.73 -18.70
N GLN A 309 -16.06 10.78 -18.52
CA GLN A 309 -14.89 10.97 -17.65
C GLN A 309 -14.04 12.15 -18.13
N ALA A 310 -13.69 12.21 -19.42
CA ALA A 310 -12.94 13.35 -19.98
C ALA A 310 -13.67 14.69 -19.76
N ARG A 311 -15.01 14.71 -19.88
CA ARG A 311 -15.82 15.91 -19.59
C ARG A 311 -15.86 16.27 -18.12
N ILE A 312 -15.92 15.31 -17.21
CA ILE A 312 -15.92 15.57 -15.76
C ILE A 312 -14.52 16.08 -15.34
N ILE A 313 -13.45 15.46 -15.86
CA ILE A 313 -12.07 15.93 -15.71
C ILE A 313 -11.91 17.34 -16.31
N ALA A 314 -12.67 17.70 -17.34
CA ALA A 314 -12.63 19.03 -17.98
C ALA A 314 -13.53 20.09 -17.34
N ARG A 315 -14.27 19.78 -16.27
CA ARG A 315 -15.11 20.78 -15.60
C ARG A 315 -14.25 21.71 -14.73
N PRO A 316 -14.50 23.03 -14.74
CA PRO A 316 -13.89 23.94 -13.79
C PRO A 316 -14.15 23.51 -12.34
N PRO A 317 -13.21 23.79 -11.41
CA PRO A 317 -13.36 23.46 -10.00
C PRO A 317 -14.64 24.12 -9.46
N ARG A 318 -15.57 23.31 -8.93
CA ARG A 318 -16.83 23.81 -8.36
C ARG A 318 -16.57 24.36 -6.96
N ILE A 319 -15.94 25.53 -6.87
CA ILE A 319 -15.67 26.19 -5.58
C ILE A 319 -16.79 27.20 -5.31
N LEU A 320 -17.72 26.84 -4.42
CA LEU A 320 -18.86 27.67 -4.03
C LEU A 320 -18.50 28.60 -2.86
N VAL A 321 -17.76 29.67 -3.19
CA VAL A 321 -17.32 30.68 -2.22
C VAL A 321 -17.67 32.08 -2.69
N ASP A 322 -17.80 33.01 -1.75
CA ASP A 322 -18.03 34.41 -2.07
C ASP A 322 -16.78 35.03 -2.71
N ARG A 323 -16.81 35.13 -4.05
CA ARG A 323 -15.71 35.66 -4.86
C ARG A 323 -15.39 37.12 -4.56
N SER A 324 -16.32 37.89 -3.99
CA SER A 324 -16.09 39.30 -3.68
C SER A 324 -15.01 39.51 -2.60
N LEU A 325 -14.77 38.48 -1.76
CA LEU A 325 -13.74 38.51 -0.74
C LEU A 325 -12.34 38.18 -1.26
N LEU A 326 -12.23 37.58 -2.44
CA LEU A 326 -10.97 37.10 -2.97
C LEU A 326 -10.18 38.22 -3.63
N SER A 327 -8.86 38.11 -3.50
CA SER A 327 -7.90 38.91 -4.25
C SER A 327 -8.19 38.85 -5.76
N LYS A 328 -7.71 39.85 -6.50
CA LYS A 328 -7.88 39.86 -7.96
C LYS A 328 -7.20 38.65 -8.61
N GLU A 329 -6.05 38.23 -8.06
CA GLU A 329 -5.28 37.07 -8.51
C GLU A 329 -6.07 35.77 -8.30
N SER A 330 -6.55 35.50 -7.08
CA SER A 330 -7.35 34.29 -6.81
C SER A 330 -8.67 34.26 -7.60
N ARG A 331 -9.27 35.42 -7.90
CA ARG A 331 -10.42 35.47 -8.81
C ARG A 331 -10.04 35.09 -10.24
N ALA A 332 -8.95 35.61 -10.76
CA ALA A 332 -8.45 35.25 -12.08
C ALA A 332 -8.11 33.75 -12.15
N VAL A 333 -7.52 33.19 -11.09
CA VAL A 333 -7.25 31.74 -10.98
C VAL A 333 -8.54 30.92 -11.03
N LEU A 334 -9.60 31.34 -10.34
CA LEU A 334 -10.91 30.67 -10.41
C LEU A 334 -11.64 30.85 -11.75
N GLU A 335 -11.24 31.82 -12.56
CA GLU A 335 -11.74 32.00 -13.92
C GLU A 335 -11.00 31.10 -14.92
N LYS A 336 -9.77 30.67 -14.60
CA LYS A 336 -9.07 29.65 -15.38
C LYS A 336 -9.83 28.33 -15.27
N GLN A 337 -10.32 27.83 -16.39
CA GLN A 337 -11.01 26.54 -16.45
C GLN A 337 -10.05 25.37 -16.18
N ARG A 338 -8.78 25.53 -16.60
CA ARG A 338 -7.64 24.61 -16.43
C ARG A 338 -6.33 25.40 -16.44
N GLY A 339 -5.20 24.74 -16.15
CA GLY A 339 -3.90 25.42 -16.15
C GLY A 339 -3.68 26.26 -14.90
N ILE A 340 -4.34 25.92 -13.78
CA ILE A 340 -4.03 26.52 -12.50
C ILE A 340 -2.68 25.95 -12.08
N THR A 341 -1.67 26.81 -11.99
CA THR A 341 -0.33 26.36 -11.61
C THR A 341 -0.28 25.97 -10.14
N LEU A 342 0.73 25.20 -9.76
CA LEU A 342 0.90 24.75 -8.39
C LEU A 342 0.98 25.92 -7.39
N VAL A 343 1.72 26.98 -7.72
CA VAL A 343 1.84 28.18 -6.88
C VAL A 343 0.50 28.90 -6.74
N GLU A 344 -0.24 29.04 -7.83
CA GLU A 344 -1.58 29.63 -7.84
C GLU A 344 -2.56 28.84 -6.97
N ALA A 345 -2.52 27.51 -7.08
CA ALA A 345 -3.36 26.61 -6.30
C ALA A 345 -3.06 26.70 -4.80
N ILE A 346 -1.76 26.74 -4.42
CA ILE A 346 -1.33 26.93 -3.03
C ILE A 346 -1.85 28.26 -2.49
N ASN A 347 -1.65 29.36 -3.21
CA ASN A 347 -2.08 30.70 -2.80
C ASN A 347 -3.61 30.77 -2.65
N LEU A 348 -4.35 30.24 -3.61
CA LEU A 348 -5.81 30.18 -3.56
C LEU A 348 -6.30 29.40 -2.34
N TYR A 349 -5.74 28.21 -2.09
CA TYR A 349 -6.12 27.38 -0.94
C TYR A 349 -5.91 28.09 0.39
N PHE A 350 -4.74 28.72 0.58
CA PHE A 350 -4.46 29.44 1.82
C PHE A 350 -5.24 30.75 1.94
N GLU A 351 -5.57 31.44 0.84
CA GLU A 351 -6.48 32.58 0.87
C GLU A 351 -7.88 32.16 1.32
N LEU A 352 -8.40 31.05 0.81
CA LEU A 352 -9.70 30.51 1.23
C LEU A 352 -9.69 30.12 2.72
N LEU A 353 -8.64 29.46 3.20
CA LEU A 353 -8.45 29.15 4.61
C LEU A 353 -8.39 30.42 5.47
N SER A 354 -7.74 31.48 4.98
CA SER A 354 -7.65 32.77 5.68
C SER A 354 -9.02 33.43 5.85
N TRP A 355 -9.93 33.21 4.90
CA TRP A 355 -11.32 33.61 4.96
C TRP A 355 -12.23 32.66 5.76
N GLY A 356 -11.67 31.59 6.32
CA GLY A 356 -12.38 30.64 7.16
C GLY A 356 -13.21 29.61 6.40
N TYR A 357 -13.02 29.47 5.09
CA TYR A 357 -13.55 28.36 4.30
C TYR A 357 -12.79 27.07 4.61
N ARG A 358 -13.42 25.90 4.49
CA ARG A 358 -12.80 24.58 4.66
C ARG A 358 -13.35 23.61 3.61
N ALA A 359 -12.79 22.41 3.47
CA ALA A 359 -13.45 21.37 2.69
C ALA A 359 -14.77 20.95 3.36
N PRO A 360 -15.80 20.51 2.59
CA PRO A 360 -15.85 20.37 1.13
C PRO A 360 -16.19 21.70 0.40
N PHE A 361 -15.38 22.08 -0.58
CA PHE A 361 -15.52 23.38 -1.29
C PHE A 361 -16.64 23.42 -2.34
N SER A 362 -17.20 22.26 -2.68
CA SER A 362 -18.35 22.10 -3.58
C SER A 362 -19.70 22.52 -3.01
N GLN A 363 -19.78 22.75 -1.71
CA GLN A 363 -21.02 23.09 -1.01
C GLN A 363 -21.00 24.54 -0.52
N ASP A 364 -22.16 25.18 -0.49
CA ASP A 364 -22.32 26.49 0.13
C ASP A 364 -21.99 26.42 1.63
N GLN A 365 -20.91 27.09 2.02
CA GLN A 365 -20.41 27.04 3.40
C GLN A 365 -20.65 28.32 4.18
N LYS A 366 -20.97 28.15 5.47
CA LYS A 366 -20.92 29.23 6.44
C LYS A 366 -19.47 29.47 6.88
N ARG A 367 -18.94 30.63 6.51
CA ARG A 367 -17.59 31.11 6.86
C ARG A 367 -17.43 31.15 8.39
N LYS A 368 -16.28 30.74 8.91
CA LYS A 368 -15.94 31.05 10.31
C LYS A 368 -15.80 32.57 10.47
N LYS A 369 -16.40 33.14 11.52
CA LYS A 369 -16.31 34.58 11.77
C LYS A 369 -14.85 34.98 12.00
N ILE A 370 -14.38 35.97 11.24
CA ILE A 370 -13.05 36.56 11.38
C ILE A 370 -13.21 37.89 12.14
N PRO A 371 -12.29 38.21 13.06
CA PRO A 371 -12.25 39.52 13.71
C PRO A 371 -12.21 40.67 12.67
N GLU A 372 -12.96 41.75 12.90
CA GLU A 372 -13.05 42.85 11.92
C GLU A 372 -11.70 43.47 11.59
N LYS A 373 -10.82 43.58 12.59
CA LYS A 373 -9.44 44.05 12.44
C LYS A 373 -8.59 43.26 11.45
N LEU A 374 -8.97 42.02 11.14
CA LEU A 374 -8.25 41.14 10.22
C LEU A 374 -8.88 41.13 8.82
N LYS A 375 -10.02 41.79 8.59
CA LYS A 375 -10.67 41.80 7.26
C LYS A 375 -9.83 42.53 6.19
N SER A 376 -9.08 43.56 6.60
CA SER A 376 -8.17 44.33 5.73
C SER A 376 -6.71 43.89 5.83
N ALA A 377 -6.41 42.86 6.64
CA ALA A 377 -5.06 42.36 6.83
C ALA A 377 -4.63 41.46 5.66
N THR A 378 -3.32 41.27 5.52
CA THR A 378 -2.76 40.38 4.47
C THR A 378 -3.19 38.92 4.69
N VAL A 379 -3.07 38.07 3.66
CA VAL A 379 -3.36 36.62 3.78
C VAL A 379 -2.56 36.00 4.93
N GLU A 380 -1.26 36.30 5.01
CA GLU A 380 -0.40 35.80 6.07
C GLU A 380 -0.88 36.22 7.45
N GLU A 381 -1.22 37.49 7.65
CA GLU A 381 -1.70 38.02 8.93
C GLU A 381 -3.00 37.36 9.39
N ARG A 382 -3.88 37.01 8.46
CA ARG A 382 -5.15 36.32 8.72
C ARG A 382 -4.98 34.85 9.08
N LEU A 383 -3.95 34.20 8.53
CA LEU A 383 -3.66 32.82 8.85
C LEU A 383 -3.17 32.67 10.30
N ASN A 384 -3.54 31.56 10.92
CA ASN A 384 -2.95 31.17 12.20
C ASN A 384 -1.47 30.77 11.99
N GLU A 385 -0.70 30.73 13.07
CA GLU A 385 0.74 30.40 13.01
C GLU A 385 1.00 29.04 12.35
N ASP A 386 0.09 28.08 12.57
CA ASP A 386 0.14 26.75 11.96
C ASP A 386 0.07 26.78 10.43
N HIS A 387 -0.89 27.53 9.88
CA HIS A 387 -1.10 27.63 8.44
C HIS A 387 -0.04 28.53 7.78
N ARG A 388 0.48 29.56 8.47
CA ARG A 388 1.62 30.35 7.97
C ARG A 388 2.86 29.49 7.77
N GLY A 389 3.13 28.57 8.68
CA GLY A 389 4.21 27.60 8.53
C GLY A 389 3.99 26.68 7.32
N LYS A 390 2.75 26.21 7.11
CA LYS A 390 2.38 25.37 5.97
C LYS A 390 2.48 26.09 4.64
N LEU A 391 1.97 27.33 4.55
CA LEU A 391 2.03 28.15 3.35
C LEU A 391 3.47 28.40 2.91
N ARG A 392 4.32 28.85 3.85
CA ARG A 392 5.75 29.11 3.55
C ARG A 392 6.47 27.86 3.07
N LEU A 393 6.28 26.74 3.76
CA LEU A 393 6.92 25.49 3.33
C LEU A 393 6.36 25.01 1.99
N ALA A 394 5.06 25.14 1.76
CA ALA A 394 4.45 24.71 0.50
C ALA A 394 4.96 25.51 -0.70
N LEU A 395 5.08 26.83 -0.55
CA LEU A 395 5.62 27.71 -1.60
C LEU A 395 7.11 27.52 -1.86
N ASP A 396 7.89 27.16 -0.85
CA ASP A 396 9.34 26.95 -0.98
C ASP A 396 9.67 25.54 -1.50
N PHE A 397 9.02 24.50 -0.96
CA PHE A 397 9.33 23.11 -1.26
C PHE A 397 8.72 22.63 -2.59
N TRP A 398 7.40 22.71 -2.75
CA TRP A 398 6.74 22.00 -3.85
C TRP A 398 7.11 22.56 -5.23
N PRO A 399 7.10 23.87 -5.47
CA PRO A 399 7.52 24.43 -6.76
C PRO A 399 8.99 24.15 -7.07
N SER A 400 9.84 24.01 -6.04
CA SER A 400 11.26 23.71 -6.23
C SER A 400 11.51 22.26 -6.66
N VAL A 401 10.62 21.33 -6.27
CA VAL A 401 10.79 19.89 -6.53
C VAL A 401 10.03 19.45 -7.77
N ILE A 402 8.76 19.87 -7.89
CA ILE A 402 7.85 19.47 -8.96
C ILE A 402 7.89 20.48 -10.12
N GLY A 403 8.22 21.75 -9.84
CA GLY A 403 8.03 22.86 -10.77
C GLY A 403 6.73 23.62 -10.52
N ASP A 404 6.56 24.76 -11.19
CA ASP A 404 5.29 25.52 -11.20
C ASP A 404 4.43 25.13 -12.40
N GLU A 405 4.25 23.83 -12.58
CA GLU A 405 3.44 23.26 -13.64
C GLU A 405 1.95 23.29 -13.27
N PRO A 406 1.03 23.21 -14.25
CA PRO A 406 -0.38 23.02 -14.01
C PRO A 406 -0.65 21.82 -13.09
N VAL A 407 -1.52 21.99 -12.09
CA VAL A 407 -1.85 20.90 -11.13
C VAL A 407 -2.45 19.67 -11.84
N ASP A 408 -3.07 19.84 -13.00
CA ASP A 408 -3.58 18.76 -13.85
C ASP A 408 -2.51 17.98 -14.62
N GLU A 409 -1.30 18.52 -14.75
CA GLU A 409 -0.18 17.89 -15.45
C GLU A 409 0.78 17.17 -14.49
N VAL A 410 0.74 17.49 -13.19
CA VAL A 410 1.56 16.82 -12.16
C VAL A 410 1.19 15.35 -12.05
N SER A 411 2.14 14.47 -12.36
CA SER A 411 1.95 13.03 -12.27
C SER A 411 1.98 12.52 -10.83
N VAL A 412 1.38 11.35 -10.60
CA VAL A 412 1.40 10.68 -9.28
C VAL A 412 2.83 10.26 -8.90
N GLU A 413 3.64 9.87 -9.89
CA GLU A 413 5.04 9.47 -9.70
C GLU A 413 5.89 10.66 -9.24
N GLU A 414 5.78 11.81 -9.90
CA GLU A 414 6.49 13.04 -9.48
C GLU A 414 6.09 13.48 -8.07
N LEU A 415 4.81 13.33 -7.71
CA LEU A 415 4.34 13.62 -6.36
C LEU A 415 4.93 12.67 -5.33
N ASN A 416 5.02 11.37 -5.64
CA ASN A 416 5.64 10.37 -4.77
C ASN A 416 7.14 10.63 -4.62
N ASP A 417 7.86 10.88 -5.70
CA ASP A 417 9.28 11.26 -5.68
C ASP A 417 9.50 12.53 -4.85
N ALA A 418 8.61 13.51 -4.98
CA ALA A 418 8.66 14.72 -4.17
C ALA A 418 8.42 14.44 -2.68
N LEU A 419 7.51 13.54 -2.34
CA LEU A 419 7.28 13.09 -0.96
C LEU A 419 8.48 12.32 -0.40
N GLU A 420 9.15 11.49 -1.20
CA GLU A 420 10.39 10.82 -0.79
C GLU A 420 11.49 11.82 -0.49
N ARG A 421 11.69 12.80 -1.36
CA ARG A 421 12.64 13.91 -1.11
C ARG A 421 12.26 14.74 0.10
N PHE A 422 10.97 14.85 0.42
CA PHE A 422 10.49 15.62 1.56
C PHE A 422 11.00 15.06 2.90
N TRP A 423 11.21 13.75 3.01
CA TRP A 423 11.82 13.13 4.20
C TRP A 423 13.25 13.62 4.47
N GLY A 424 13.98 13.99 3.41
CA GLY A 424 15.31 14.57 3.51
C GLY A 424 15.33 15.96 4.15
N VAL A 425 14.19 16.64 4.32
CA VAL A 425 14.20 18.02 4.85
C VAL A 425 14.74 18.03 6.29
N PRO A 426 15.71 18.90 6.64
CA PRO A 426 16.22 19.01 8.01
C PRO A 426 15.14 19.49 9.01
N ALA A 427 15.16 18.97 10.24
CA ALA A 427 14.17 19.28 11.28
C ALA A 427 14.06 20.77 11.62
N ASN A 428 15.18 21.50 11.51
CA ASN A 428 15.27 22.91 11.85
C ASN A 428 15.05 23.84 10.65
N HIS A 429 14.53 23.33 9.53
CA HIS A 429 14.20 24.15 8.36
C HIS A 429 13.35 25.36 8.77
N GLY A 430 13.78 26.56 8.36
CA GLY A 430 13.04 27.81 8.58
C GLY A 430 13.04 28.37 10.01
N ARG A 431 13.59 27.67 11.02
CA ARG A 431 13.64 28.20 12.41
C ARG A 431 14.66 29.33 12.55
N SER A 432 15.85 29.15 11.98
CA SER A 432 16.91 30.15 12.01
C SER A 432 16.63 31.30 11.02
N ALA A 433 16.45 32.52 11.53
CA ALA A 433 16.31 33.70 10.68
C ALA A 433 17.55 33.93 9.79
N LYS A 434 18.73 33.47 10.22
CA LYS A 434 19.99 33.56 9.46
C LYS A 434 20.06 32.58 8.28
N GLU A 435 19.29 31.51 8.31
CA GLU A 435 19.22 30.49 7.25
C GLU A 435 17.98 30.67 6.35
N ARG A 436 17.07 31.58 6.72
CA ARG A 436 15.94 31.97 5.86
C ARG A 436 16.49 32.80 4.69
N GLY A 437 16.16 32.39 3.47
CA GLY A 437 16.54 33.09 2.23
C GLY A 437 17.97 32.85 1.74
N LYS A 438 18.84 32.16 2.51
CA LYS A 438 20.19 31.84 2.05
C LYS A 438 20.25 30.61 1.15
N TYR A 439 19.43 29.61 1.45
CA TYR A 439 19.37 28.36 0.72
C TYR A 439 17.92 27.91 0.55
N ASN A 440 17.61 27.37 -0.64
CA ASN A 440 16.36 26.66 -0.90
C ASN A 440 16.30 25.38 -0.04
N LEU A 441 15.11 24.85 0.22
CA LEU A 441 14.93 23.58 0.92
C LEU A 441 15.69 22.43 0.26
N LEU A 442 15.73 22.36 -1.08
CA LEU A 442 16.50 21.34 -1.80
C LEU A 442 18.00 21.44 -1.51
N GLU A 443 18.58 22.64 -1.59
CA GLU A 443 19.98 22.84 -1.25
C GLU A 443 20.28 22.50 0.22
N LYS A 444 19.30 22.65 1.12
CA LYS A 444 19.43 22.25 2.53
C LYS A 444 19.43 20.73 2.68
N ILE A 445 18.65 20.01 1.87
CA ILE A 445 18.66 18.55 1.79
C ILE A 445 20.04 18.09 1.32
N GLU A 446 20.50 18.60 0.18
CA GLU A 446 21.81 18.25 -0.39
C GLU A 446 22.97 18.53 0.58
N LYS A 447 22.93 19.65 1.30
CA LYS A 447 23.95 19.96 2.33
C LYS A 447 23.87 19.10 3.58
N ALA A 448 22.69 18.57 3.88
CA ALA A 448 22.54 17.62 4.97
C ALA A 448 23.08 16.26 4.53
N ASP A 449 22.72 15.80 3.33
CA ASP A 449 23.17 14.54 2.76
C ASP A 449 24.68 14.52 2.54
N ALA A 450 25.26 15.61 2.01
CA ALA A 450 26.70 15.74 1.85
C ALA A 450 27.46 15.73 3.19
N ALA A 451 26.86 16.27 4.26
CA ALA A 451 27.46 16.24 5.59
C ALA A 451 27.37 14.86 6.24
N GLU A 452 26.27 14.13 6.03
CA GLU A 452 26.12 12.74 6.47
C GLU A 452 27.08 11.82 5.70
N ALA A 453 27.20 11.99 4.38
CA ALA A 453 28.18 11.24 3.60
C ALA A 453 29.64 11.53 4.02
N GLN A 454 29.94 12.76 4.45
CA GLN A 454 31.26 13.09 5.01
C GLN A 454 31.44 12.46 6.40
N LEU A 455 30.41 12.47 7.24
CA LEU A 455 30.41 11.81 8.54
C LEU A 455 30.70 10.32 8.40
N ASP A 456 30.06 9.64 7.46
CA ASP A 456 30.25 8.21 7.23
C ASP A 456 31.69 7.90 6.79
N LYS A 457 32.28 8.76 5.96
CA LYS A 457 33.72 8.67 5.60
C LYS A 457 34.62 8.87 6.82
N ASP A 458 34.30 9.85 7.67
CA ASP A 458 35.06 10.13 8.88
C ASP A 458 34.97 8.99 9.90
N ILE A 459 33.79 8.36 10.02
CA ILE A 459 33.55 7.17 10.85
C ILE A 459 34.34 5.98 10.29
N ALA A 460 34.28 5.70 8.99
CA ALA A 460 35.05 4.62 8.37
C ALA A 460 36.56 4.84 8.55
N ALA A 461 37.04 6.09 8.45
CA ALA A 461 38.43 6.43 8.71
C ALA A 461 38.81 6.32 10.20
N ALA A 462 37.88 6.54 11.13
CA ALA A 462 38.09 6.31 12.55
C ALA A 462 38.13 4.80 12.87
N GLU A 463 37.24 4.00 12.29
CA GLU A 463 37.23 2.54 12.38
C GLU A 463 38.54 1.94 11.86
N ALA A 464 39.02 2.40 10.69
CA ALA A 464 40.30 1.96 10.12
C ALA A 464 41.52 2.33 11.00
N ARG A 465 41.41 3.37 11.84
CA ARG A 465 42.43 3.77 12.82
C ARG A 465 42.31 3.02 14.16
N GLY A 466 41.32 2.15 14.31
CA GLY A 466 41.07 1.40 15.54
C GLY A 466 40.38 2.21 16.64
N ALA A 467 39.58 3.22 16.27
CA ALA A 467 38.78 3.98 17.23
C ALA A 467 37.83 3.05 18.01
N GLY A 468 37.63 3.35 19.30
CA GLY A 468 36.72 2.59 20.15
C GLY A 468 35.26 2.80 19.77
N ALA A 469 34.39 1.83 20.11
CA ALA A 469 32.95 1.90 19.82
C ALA A 469 32.29 3.16 20.40
N GLU A 470 32.70 3.61 21.60
CA GLU A 470 32.19 4.84 22.23
C GLU A 470 32.53 6.10 21.43
N GLU A 471 33.70 6.14 20.79
CA GLU A 471 34.12 7.28 19.97
C GLU A 471 33.30 7.34 18.67
N ILE A 472 33.09 6.18 18.04
CA ILE A 472 32.25 6.05 16.84
C ILE A 472 30.79 6.46 17.15
N ASP A 473 30.23 5.99 18.26
CA ASP A 473 28.87 6.35 18.66
C ASP A 473 28.73 7.85 18.96
N LYS A 474 29.76 8.46 19.56
CA LYS A 474 29.80 9.91 19.77
C LYS A 474 29.90 10.69 18.47
N MET A 475 30.64 10.19 17.47
CA MET A 475 30.68 10.79 16.12
C MET A 475 29.30 10.72 15.46
N ARG A 476 28.65 9.56 15.49
CA ARG A 476 27.28 9.36 14.97
C ARG A 476 26.29 10.31 15.63
N LEU A 477 26.29 10.38 16.96
CA LEU A 477 25.33 11.19 17.71
C LEU A 477 25.51 12.70 17.49
N ASN A 478 26.76 13.16 17.37
CA ASN A 478 27.05 14.59 17.21
C ASN A 478 26.87 15.09 15.79
N GLY A 479 27.13 14.26 14.79
CA GLY A 479 27.09 14.69 13.40
C GLY A 479 25.85 14.27 12.62
N HIS A 480 24.99 13.41 13.20
CA HIS A 480 23.67 13.15 12.62
C HIS A 480 22.81 14.42 12.61
N LYS A 481 22.34 14.81 11.43
CA LYS A 481 21.46 15.97 11.27
C LYS A 481 20.01 15.50 11.38
N PRO A 482 19.26 15.92 12.42
CA PRO A 482 17.89 15.45 12.58
C PRO A 482 17.05 15.89 11.37
N ARG A 483 16.33 14.94 10.76
CA ARG A 483 15.37 15.16 9.68
C ARG A 483 13.98 15.48 10.23
N ILE A 484 13.06 15.91 9.38
CA ILE A 484 11.69 16.21 9.81
C ILE A 484 11.04 15.00 10.49
N SER A 485 10.27 15.27 11.55
CA SER A 485 9.51 14.21 12.21
C SER A 485 8.35 13.72 11.33
N VAL A 486 7.92 12.47 11.55
CA VAL A 486 6.74 11.89 10.89
C VAL A 486 5.50 12.80 11.00
N THR A 487 5.31 13.42 12.17
CA THR A 487 4.15 14.32 12.38
C THR A 487 4.24 15.57 11.52
N THR A 488 5.44 16.13 11.35
CA THR A 488 5.71 17.27 10.46
C THR A 488 5.51 16.85 9.00
N PHE A 489 6.03 15.69 8.62
CA PHE A 489 5.87 15.12 7.28
C PHE A 489 4.38 15.03 6.91
N ILE A 490 3.58 14.35 7.74
CA ILE A 490 2.14 14.19 7.50
C ILE A 490 1.42 15.55 7.45
N LYS A 491 1.77 16.47 8.35
CA LYS A 491 1.15 17.80 8.43
C LYS A 491 1.34 18.62 7.16
N HIS A 492 2.51 18.54 6.53
CA HIS A 492 2.85 19.30 5.34
C HIS A 492 2.54 18.56 4.04
N GLY A 493 2.76 17.24 3.99
CA GLY A 493 2.38 16.39 2.85
C GLY A 493 0.88 16.44 2.55
N ARG A 494 0.03 16.54 3.59
CA ARG A 494 -1.43 16.68 3.42
C ARG A 494 -1.87 17.98 2.76
N VAL A 495 -1.00 18.99 2.60
CA VAL A 495 -1.35 20.25 1.96
C VAL A 495 -1.68 20.04 0.48
N LEU A 496 -0.85 19.27 -0.26
CA LEU A 496 -1.14 18.99 -1.67
C LEU A 496 -2.41 18.17 -1.86
N ARG A 497 -2.65 17.19 -0.98
CA ARG A 497 -3.93 16.47 -0.96
C ARG A 497 -5.10 17.43 -0.79
N ALA A 498 -5.04 18.36 0.17
CA ALA A 498 -6.12 19.31 0.41
C ALA A 498 -6.33 20.29 -0.76
N ILE A 499 -5.26 20.63 -1.49
CA ILE A 499 -5.33 21.42 -2.72
C ILE A 499 -5.99 20.60 -3.85
N GLY A 500 -5.59 19.34 -4.02
CA GLY A 500 -6.24 18.42 -4.96
C GLY A 500 -7.72 18.22 -4.65
N GLU A 501 -8.09 18.05 -3.37
CA GLU A 501 -9.50 17.97 -2.93
C GLU A 501 -10.26 19.28 -3.21
N MET A 502 -9.62 20.45 -3.02
CA MET A 502 -10.22 21.75 -3.31
C MET A 502 -10.50 21.94 -4.80
N LEU A 503 -9.56 21.53 -5.65
CA LEU A 503 -9.69 21.71 -7.08
C LEU A 503 -10.58 20.64 -7.71
N TRP A 504 -10.32 19.36 -7.45
CA TRP A 504 -10.95 18.29 -8.21
C TRP A 504 -12.30 17.82 -7.67
N ASP A 505 -12.62 17.97 -6.38
CA ASP A 505 -13.85 17.47 -5.70
C ASP A 505 -14.74 16.55 -6.58
N MET A 506 -14.14 15.43 -7.03
CA MET A 506 -14.64 14.65 -8.18
C MET A 506 -15.50 13.46 -7.75
N LEU A 507 -15.66 13.21 -6.45
CA LEU A 507 -16.15 11.91 -5.98
C LEU A 507 -17.08 11.92 -4.76
N SER A 508 -17.53 13.09 -4.29
CA SER A 508 -18.51 13.12 -3.19
C SER A 508 -19.91 12.63 -3.63
N ASP A 509 -20.25 12.74 -4.92
CA ASP A 509 -21.56 12.28 -5.45
C ASP A 509 -21.55 10.82 -5.97
N VAL A 510 -20.38 10.15 -6.03
CA VAL A 510 -20.31 8.73 -6.42
C VAL A 510 -20.68 7.79 -5.27
N SER A 511 -20.84 8.30 -4.04
CA SER A 511 -21.44 7.55 -2.92
C SER A 511 -22.90 7.12 -3.17
N ALA A 512 -23.56 7.65 -4.21
CA ALA A 512 -24.87 7.14 -4.65
C ALA A 512 -24.78 5.81 -5.43
N TYR A 513 -23.60 5.37 -5.87
CA TYR A 513 -23.38 4.08 -6.52
C TYR A 513 -22.18 3.39 -5.88
N GLY A 514 -22.47 2.49 -4.95
CA GLY A 514 -21.49 1.80 -4.12
C GLY A 514 -20.36 1.14 -4.91
N THR A 515 -19.15 1.70 -4.79
CA THR A 515 -17.89 0.99 -4.92
C THR A 515 -16.91 1.62 -3.95
N ASP A 516 -16.60 0.88 -2.89
CA ASP A 516 -15.51 1.17 -1.95
C ASP A 516 -14.18 1.14 -2.71
N LEU A 517 -13.61 2.31 -2.97
CA LEU A 517 -12.20 2.49 -3.32
C LEU A 517 -11.57 3.42 -2.28
N ARG A 518 -11.14 2.84 -1.16
CA ARG A 518 -10.22 3.50 -0.22
C ARG A 518 -8.80 3.22 -0.72
N PHE A 519 -8.17 4.24 -1.27
CA PHE A 519 -6.72 4.22 -1.53
C PHE A 519 -5.95 4.25 -0.20
N SER A 520 -4.97 3.34 -0.13
CA SER A 520 -4.06 3.06 0.99
C SER A 520 -3.07 4.18 1.26
#